data_AF-A0A353JB86-F1
#
_entry.id   AF-A0A353JB86-F1
#
_cell.length_a   1.000
_cell.length_b   1.000
_cell.length_c   1.000
_cell.angle_alpha   90.00
_cell.angle_beta   90.00
_cell.angle_gamma   90.00
#
_symmetry.space_group_name_H-M   'P 1'
#
loop_
_entity.id
_entity.type
_entity.pdbx_description
1 polymer ?
#
loop_
_entity_poly.entity_id
_entity_poly.type
_entity_poly.pdbx_seq_one_letter_code
_entity_poly.pdbx_strand_id
1 'polypeptide(L)'
;MKVKVYQSETDEYTELELLGKLKYVGESFGVDGLTNNKIYDCVGMSSDGKMLSIVDDSEENYMYSFSNPRPADGSSKGGIWEIYEIYDEKLKKLLSTQK
;
A
#
# COMPACT_ATOMS: atom_id res chain seq x y z
N MET A 1 -8.95 2.11 -13.16
CA MET A 1 -9.86 1.08 -12.56
C MET A 1 -10.15 1.55 -11.17
N LYS A 2 -11.32 1.29 -10.59
CA LYS A 2 -11.63 1.78 -9.24
C LYS A 2 -11.75 0.64 -8.24
N VAL A 3 -11.42 0.93 -7.00
CA VAL A 3 -11.60 0.02 -5.85
C VAL A 3 -12.38 0.73 -4.75
N LYS A 4 -13.19 -0.02 -4.02
CA LYS A 4 -13.90 0.48 -2.84
C LYS A 4 -12.95 0.46 -1.65
N VAL A 5 -12.90 1.56 -0.92
CA VAL A 5 -12.06 1.73 0.26
C VAL A 5 -12.93 2.21 1.40
N TYR A 6 -12.86 1.52 2.53
CA TYR A 6 -13.64 1.84 3.71
C TYR A 6 -13.11 3.12 4.37
N GLN A 7 -13.99 3.90 4.98
CA GLN A 7 -13.66 5.14 5.71
C GLN A 7 -14.32 5.07 7.09
N SER A 8 -13.52 4.77 8.12
CA SER A 8 -14.02 4.58 9.49
C SER A 8 -14.61 5.85 10.12
N GLU A 9 -14.20 7.04 9.67
CA GLU A 9 -14.71 8.32 10.19
C GLU A 9 -16.20 8.55 9.84
N THR A 10 -16.66 7.98 8.72
CA THR A 10 -18.03 8.16 8.22
C THR A 10 -18.83 6.86 8.14
N ASP A 11 -18.21 5.70 8.37
CA ASP A 11 -18.81 4.36 8.19
C ASP A 11 -19.34 4.15 6.76
N GLU A 12 -18.56 4.57 5.77
CA GLU A 12 -18.92 4.50 4.35
C GLU A 12 -17.74 4.01 3.49
N TYR A 13 -18.05 3.55 2.28
CA TYR A 13 -17.05 3.22 1.27
C TYR A 13 -16.95 4.33 0.22
N THR A 14 -15.71 4.70 -0.12
CA THR A 14 -15.40 5.60 -1.25
C THR A 14 -14.74 4.83 -2.38
N GLU A 15 -14.84 5.35 -3.61
CA GLU A 15 -14.15 4.76 -4.77
C GLU A 15 -12.87 5.54 -5.09
N LEU A 16 -11.73 4.86 -5.03
CA LEU A 16 -10.43 5.42 -5.41
C LEU A 16 -9.91 4.78 -6.70
N GLU A 17 -9.12 5.54 -7.47
CA GLU A 17 -8.44 5.02 -8.64
C GLU A 17 -7.30 4.08 -8.22
N LEU A 18 -7.32 2.89 -8.79
CA LEU A 18 -6.31 1.86 -8.62
C LEU A 18 -5.11 2.14 -9.54
N LEU A 19 -3.95 2.37 -8.94
CA LEU A 19 -2.69 2.62 -9.64
C LEU A 19 -1.95 1.31 -9.96
N GLY A 20 -2.10 0.30 -9.10
CA GLY A 20 -1.47 -1.00 -9.26
C GLY A 20 -1.74 -1.90 -8.06
N LYS A 21 -1.25 -3.14 -8.15
CA LYS A 21 -1.29 -4.14 -7.11
C LYS A 21 0.13 -4.53 -6.71
N LEU A 22 0.41 -4.47 -5.42
CA LEU A 22 1.73 -4.76 -4.86
C LEU A 22 1.62 -5.88 -3.85
N LYS A 23 2.56 -6.82 -3.90
CA LYS A 23 2.68 -7.87 -2.90
C LYS A 23 3.59 -7.40 -1.79
N TYR A 24 3.14 -7.50 -0.55
CA TYR A 24 3.98 -7.27 0.62
C TYR A 24 4.77 -8.53 0.96
N VAL A 25 6.09 -8.41 1.12
CA VAL A 25 6.96 -9.49 1.57
C VAL A 25 7.74 -9.02 2.79
N GLY A 26 7.39 -9.53 3.97
CA GLY A 26 7.92 -9.03 5.24
C GLY A 26 7.29 -9.69 6.46
N GLU A 27 7.60 -9.16 7.64
CA GLU A 27 6.98 -9.60 8.90
C GLU A 27 5.58 -9.03 9.02
N SER A 28 4.54 -9.89 9.14
CA SER A 28 3.16 -9.42 9.34
C SER A 28 3.04 -8.55 10.59
N PHE A 29 2.24 -7.49 10.54
CA PHE A 29 2.09 -6.56 11.67
C PHE A 29 0.70 -5.91 11.72
N GLY A 30 0.35 -5.41 12.90
CA GLY A 30 -0.99 -4.88 13.18
C GLY A 30 -2.04 -5.99 13.32
N VAL A 31 -3.20 -5.66 13.89
CA VAL A 31 -4.36 -6.58 13.85
C VAL A 31 -4.86 -6.67 12.41
N ASP A 32 -4.96 -5.51 11.76
CA ASP A 32 -5.46 -5.34 10.38
C ASP A 32 -4.48 -4.52 9.52
N GLY A 33 -3.16 -4.72 9.70
CA GLY A 33 -2.11 -4.02 8.95
C GLY A 33 -1.71 -4.74 7.65
N LEU A 34 -0.41 -5.03 7.49
CA LEU A 34 0.10 -5.80 6.35
C LEU A 34 0.44 -7.24 6.76
N THR A 35 0.02 -8.18 5.93
CA THR A 35 0.23 -9.62 6.07
C THR A 35 1.20 -10.12 5.02
N ASN A 36 2.20 -10.88 5.46
CA ASN A 36 3.23 -11.44 4.59
C ASN A 36 2.63 -12.21 3.40
N ASN A 37 3.20 -11.97 2.22
CA ASN A 37 2.82 -12.53 0.93
C ASN A 37 1.43 -12.17 0.39
N LYS A 38 0.70 -11.25 1.04
CA LYS A 38 -0.60 -10.77 0.53
C LYS A 38 -0.40 -9.67 -0.52
N ILE A 39 -1.33 -9.62 -1.47
CA ILE A 39 -1.39 -8.62 -2.54
C ILE A 39 -2.38 -7.53 -2.12
N TYR A 40 -1.97 -6.28 -2.30
CA TYR A 40 -2.69 -5.10 -1.87
C TYR A 40 -2.89 -4.10 -3.00
N ASP A 41 -3.95 -3.31 -2.87
CA ASP A 41 -4.29 -2.26 -3.83
C ASP A 41 -3.54 -0.96 -3.49
N CYS A 42 -2.75 -0.47 -4.43
CA CYS A 42 -2.09 0.84 -4.35
C CYS A 42 -2.98 1.88 -5.01
N VAL A 43 -3.53 2.79 -4.21
CA VAL A 43 -4.51 3.81 -4.63
C VAL A 43 -3.94 5.23 -4.65
N GLY A 44 -2.68 5.39 -4.27
CA GLY A 44 -2.03 6.70 -4.22
C GLY A 44 -0.53 6.63 -3.95
N MET A 45 0.13 7.76 -4.11
CA MET A 45 1.53 7.95 -3.74
C MET A 45 1.73 9.39 -3.25
N SER A 46 2.65 9.61 -2.31
CA SER A 46 3.02 10.96 -1.89
C SER A 46 3.72 11.73 -3.01
N SER A 47 3.61 13.06 -2.98
CA SER A 47 4.24 13.94 -3.99
C SER A 47 5.76 13.80 -4.08
N ASP A 48 6.41 13.37 -2.99
CA ASP A 48 7.86 13.11 -2.93
C ASP A 48 8.24 11.67 -3.28
N GLY A 49 7.25 10.81 -3.59
CA GLY A 49 7.45 9.40 -3.97
C GLY A 49 7.95 8.49 -2.85
N LYS A 50 7.92 8.93 -1.59
CA LYS A 50 8.43 8.13 -0.45
C LYS A 50 7.39 7.25 0.21
N MET A 51 6.11 7.55 0.02
CA MET A 51 5.00 6.84 0.62
C MET A 51 4.01 6.38 -0.45
N LEU A 52 3.46 5.19 -0.27
CA LEU A 52 2.38 4.64 -1.06
C LEU A 52 1.12 4.59 -0.20
N SER A 53 -0.03 4.95 -0.78
CA SER A 53 -1.33 4.76 -0.15
C SER A 53 -1.84 3.37 -0.52
N ILE A 54 -1.90 2.47 0.47
CA ILE A 54 -2.23 1.06 0.29
C ILE A 54 -3.52 0.76 1.04
N VAL A 55 -4.46 0.11 0.36
CA VAL A 55 -5.63 -0.50 1.02
C VAL A 55 -5.15 -1.78 1.71
N ASP A 56 -5.11 -1.80 3.04
CA ASP A 56 -4.53 -2.90 3.81
C ASP A 56 -5.60 -3.86 4.37
N ASP A 57 -5.26 -4.67 5.38
CA ASP A 57 -6.20 -5.67 5.92
C ASP A 57 -7.41 -5.05 6.62
N SER A 58 -7.36 -3.75 6.97
CA SER A 58 -8.49 -2.99 7.53
C SER A 58 -9.54 -2.57 6.50
N GLU A 59 -9.28 -2.78 5.20
CA GLU A 59 -10.04 -2.23 4.07
C GLU A 59 -9.97 -0.70 3.91
N GLU A 60 -9.25 -0.01 4.80
CA GLU A 60 -8.94 1.41 4.70
C GLU A 60 -7.61 1.62 3.96
N ASN A 61 -7.36 2.83 3.47
CA ASN A 61 -6.09 3.18 2.86
C ASN A 61 -5.15 3.91 3.83
N TYR A 62 -3.96 3.34 4.06
CA TYR A 62 -2.91 3.95 4.88
C TYR A 62 -1.63 4.21 4.09
N MET A 63 -0.84 5.15 4.61
CA MET A 63 0.44 5.52 4.00
C MET A 63 1.56 4.63 4.53
N TYR A 64 2.15 3.84 3.63
CA TYR A 64 3.29 2.99 3.92
C TYR A 64 4.53 3.48 3.20
N SER A 65 5.69 3.32 3.83
CA SER A 65 6.96 3.63 3.18
C SER A 65 7.12 2.79 1.91
N PHE A 66 7.56 3.45 0.85
CA PHE A 66 7.93 2.82 -0.41
C PHE A 66 9.15 1.89 -0.27
N SER A 67 10.11 2.25 0.59
CA SER A 67 11.38 1.52 0.72
C SER A 67 11.41 0.52 1.87
N ASN A 68 10.61 0.73 2.91
CA ASN A 68 10.48 -0.21 4.03
C ASN A 68 9.09 -0.12 4.67
N PRO A 69 8.04 -0.71 4.04
CA PRO A 69 6.70 -0.80 4.63
C PRO A 69 6.73 -1.48 6.00
N ARG A 70 6.35 -0.72 7.03
CA ARG A 70 6.37 -1.12 8.45
C ARG A 70 5.48 -0.19 9.28
N PRO A 71 5.08 -0.59 10.50
CA PRO A 71 4.31 0.27 11.38
C PRO A 71 5.16 1.44 11.90
N ALA A 72 4.53 2.59 12.11
CA ALA A 72 5.21 3.82 12.49
C ALA A 72 5.87 3.76 13.88
N ASP A 73 5.36 2.89 14.76
CA ASP A 73 5.90 2.66 16.11
C ASP A 73 7.17 1.80 16.14
N GLY A 74 7.58 1.22 14.99
CA GLY A 74 8.76 0.38 14.89
C GLY A 74 8.61 -1.02 15.50
N SER A 75 7.37 -1.47 15.77
CA SER A 75 7.08 -2.80 16.34
C SER A 75 7.41 -3.98 15.40
N SER A 76 7.60 -3.72 14.10
CA SER A 76 8.03 -4.70 13.10
C SER A 76 9.26 -4.22 12.32
N LYS A 77 10.08 -5.17 11.88
CA LYS A 77 11.22 -4.89 10.98
C LYS A 77 10.77 -4.37 9.61
N GLY A 78 9.52 -4.65 9.24
CA GLY A 78 8.94 -4.29 7.96
C GLY A 78 9.21 -5.32 6.87
N GLY A 79 9.19 -4.84 5.63
CA GLY A 79 9.32 -5.68 4.45
C GLY A 79 9.65 -4.88 3.19
N ILE A 80 9.33 -5.47 2.05
CA ILE A 80 9.48 -4.86 0.72
C ILE A 80 8.19 -5.01 -0.08
N TRP A 81 8.10 -4.23 -1.15
CA TRP A 81 7.04 -4.34 -2.15
C TRP A 81 7.56 -5.11 -3.36
N GLU A 82 6.84 -6.15 -3.78
CA GLU A 82 7.01 -6.79 -5.07
C GLU A 82 5.88 -6.34 -6.01
N ILE A 83 6.23 -6.03 -7.26
CA ILE A 83 5.23 -5.69 -8.28
C ILE A 83 4.40 -6.94 -8.60
N TYR A 84 3.07 -6.85 -8.46
CA TYR A 84 2.14 -7.85 -8.99
C TYR A 84 1.54 -7.36 -10.31
N GLU A 85 0.91 -6.18 -10.33
CA GLU A 85 0.35 -5.54 -11.53
C GLU A 85 0.49 -4.01 -11.43
N ILE A 86 0.69 -3.30 -12.54
CA ILE A 86 0.80 -1.83 -12.55
C ILE A 86 -0.02 -1.25 -13.70
N TYR A 87 -0.82 -0.23 -13.40
CA TYR A 87 -1.68 0.44 -14.36
C TYR A 87 -1.35 1.94 -14.50
N ASP A 88 -0.67 2.53 -13.52
CA ASP A 88 -0.24 3.92 -13.54
C ASP A 88 1.25 4.06 -13.91
N GLU A 89 1.54 4.96 -14.86
CA GLU A 89 2.90 5.18 -15.37
C GLU A 89 3.83 5.86 -14.36
N LYS A 90 3.31 6.69 -13.43
CA LYS A 90 4.14 7.31 -12.40
C LYS A 90 4.56 6.27 -11.36
N LEU A 91 3.64 5.40 -10.96
CA LEU A 91 3.92 4.28 -10.05
C LEU A 91 4.94 3.32 -10.69
N LYS A 92 4.77 3.00 -11.98
CA LYS A 92 5.72 2.19 -12.75
C LYS A 92 7.13 2.80 -12.74
N LYS A 93 7.22 4.11 -13.00
CA LYS A 93 8.50 4.83 -12.98
C LYS A 93 9.13 4.81 -11.59
N LEU A 94 8.33 5.01 -10.54
CA LEU A 94 8.80 4.98 -9.15
C LEU A 94 9.35 3.58 -8.80
N LEU A 95 8.61 2.51 -9.07
CA LEU A 95 9.06 1.16 -8.72
C LEU A 95 10.27 0.70 -9.54
N SER A 96 10.47 1.25 -10.74
CA SER A 96 11.67 0.97 -11.55
C SER A 96 12.98 1.53 -10.96
N THR A 97 12.90 2.42 -9.96
CA THR A 97 14.09 2.96 -9.27
C THR A 97 14.54 2.10 -8.07
N GLN A 98 13.77 1.09 -7.67
CA GLN A 98 14.27 0.01 -6.81
C GLN A 98 15.26 -0.83 -7.62
N LYS A 99 16.53 -0.41 -7.66
CA LYS A 99 17.67 -1.20 -8.11
C LYS A 99 18.62 -1.43 -6.94
#